data_AF-A0A2V5SY29-F1
#
_entry.id   AF-A0A2V5SY29-F1
#
_cell.length_a   1.000
_cell.length_b   1.000
_cell.length_c   1.000
_cell.angle_alpha   90.00
_cell.angle_beta   90.00
_cell.angle_gamma   90.00
#
_symmetry.space_group_name_H-M   'P 1'
#
loop_
_entity.id
_entity.type
_entity.pdbx_description
1 polymer ?
#
loop_
_entity_poly.entity_id
_entity_poly.type
_entity_poly.pdbx_seq_one_letter_code
_entity_poly.pdbx_strand_id
1 'polypeptide(L)'
;MSADWIDLQQTVDRRESADYRKRRQELQQAEIALMRQREQVAEMRRALPTGAVIKQDYIFQEGSADLAAGDKPVREVRLSQLFTAPKRSLILYHFMYGKGQ
;
A
#
# COMPACT_ATOMS: atom_id res chain seq x y z
N MET A 1 13.78 2.64 -14.76
CA MET A 1 12.68 3.58 -14.45
C MET A 1 13.19 4.48 -13.34
N SER A 2 13.73 5.64 -13.74
CA SER A 2 14.44 6.59 -12.86
C SER A 2 13.48 7.13 -11.81
N ALA A 3 13.84 7.02 -10.54
CA ALA A 3 13.15 7.73 -9.47
C ALA A 3 13.62 9.19 -9.50
N ASP A 4 13.04 9.98 -10.41
CA ASP A 4 13.24 11.43 -10.54
C ASP A 4 12.72 12.24 -9.32
N TRP A 5 12.36 11.56 -8.23
CA TRP A 5 11.82 12.16 -7.01
C TRP A 5 12.89 12.79 -6.10
N ILE A 6 14.17 12.50 -6.31
CA ILE A 6 15.27 12.96 -5.45
C ILE A 6 15.75 14.38 -5.81
N ASP A 7 15.44 14.88 -7.00
CA ASP A 7 15.94 16.17 -7.50
C ASP A 7 14.84 17.23 -7.68
N LEU A 8 13.92 17.31 -6.71
CA LEU A 8 13.21 18.57 -6.50
C LEU A 8 14.19 19.54 -5.82
N GLN A 9 15.08 20.15 -6.61
CA GLN A 9 15.74 21.39 -6.21
C GLN A 9 14.64 22.38 -5.84
N GLN A 10 14.39 22.51 -4.53
CA GLN A 10 13.44 23.46 -4.02
C GLN A 10 13.97 24.84 -4.38
N THR A 11 13.25 25.52 -5.27
CA THR A 11 13.49 26.91 -5.61
C THR A 11 13.52 27.70 -4.30
N VAL A 12 14.68 28.28 -3.97
CA VAL A 12 14.84 29.04 -2.74
C VAL A 12 13.98 30.29 -2.86
N ASP A 13 12.82 30.27 -2.21
CA ASP A 13 12.03 31.49 -2.06
C ASP A 13 12.80 32.43 -1.14
N ARG A 14 13.19 33.58 -1.69
CA ARG A 14 13.99 34.60 -0.98
C ARG A 14 13.26 35.17 0.25
N ARG A 15 11.97 34.90 0.42
CA ARG A 15 11.16 35.30 1.57
C ARG A 15 11.31 34.38 2.79
N GLU A 16 11.94 33.21 2.64
CA GLU A 16 12.14 32.28 3.76
C GLU A 16 13.20 32.80 4.75
N SER A 17 12.88 32.72 6.05
CA SER A 17 13.85 33.02 7.10
C SER A 17 14.99 31.98 7.12
N ALA A 18 16.14 32.35 7.67
CA ALA A 18 17.27 31.42 7.80
C ALA A 18 16.93 30.21 8.71
N ASP A 19 16.18 30.43 9.79
CA ASP A 19 15.74 29.36 10.67
C ASP A 19 14.78 28.39 9.98
N TYR A 20 13.80 28.91 9.22
CA TYR A 20 12.88 28.07 8.45
C TYR A 20 13.63 27.17 7.45
N ARG A 21 14.59 27.74 6.69
CA ARG A 21 15.41 26.97 5.73
C ARG A 21 16.18 25.84 6.42
N LYS A 22 16.78 26.12 7.58
CA LYS A 22 17.50 25.11 8.37
C LYS A 22 16.56 23.97 8.81
N ARG A 23 15.41 24.30 9.40
CA ARG A 23 14.43 23.29 9.85
C ARG A 23 13.85 22.48 8.70
N ARG A 24 13.62 23.10 7.55
CA ARG A 24 13.16 22.42 6.33
C ARG A 24 14.19 21.43 5.82
N GLN A 25 15.47 21.80 5.83
CA GLN A 25 16.56 20.89 5.46
C GLN A 25 16.66 19.71 6.45
N GLU A 26 16.54 19.97 7.77
CA GLU A 26 16.50 18.91 8.79
C GLU A 26 15.32 17.95 8.56
N LEU A 27 14.12 18.47 8.26
CA LEU A 27 12.95 17.66 7.92
C LEU A 27 13.18 16.82 6.67
N GLN A 28 13.71 17.41 5.60
CA GLN A 28 14.00 16.70 4.36
C GLN A 28 14.95 15.51 4.60
N GLN A 29 16.00 15.70 5.42
CA GLN A 29 16.90 14.59 5.77
C GLN A 29 16.17 13.49 6.56
N ALA A 30 15.28 13.86 7.48
CA ALA A 30 14.46 12.91 8.23
C ALA A 30 13.50 12.13 7.31
N GLU A 31 12.88 12.79 6.33
CA GLU A 31 11.98 12.16 5.34
C GLU A 31 12.73 11.17 4.44
N ILE A 32 13.94 11.52 3.99
CA ILE A 32 14.80 10.60 3.21
C ILE A 32 15.18 9.38 4.06
N ALA A 33 15.55 9.59 5.33
CA ALA A 33 15.85 8.49 6.24
C ALA A 33 14.63 7.57 6.45
N LEU A 34 13.45 8.15 6.63
CA LEU A 34 12.19 7.41 6.77
C LEU A 34 11.86 6.59 5.52
N MET A 35 12.03 7.18 4.32
CA MET A 35 11.85 6.46 3.05
C MET A 35 12.80 5.25 2.96
N ARG A 36 14.09 5.43 3.27
CA ARG A 36 15.08 4.33 3.25
C ARG A 36 14.72 3.22 4.24
N GLN A 37 14.29 3.58 5.45
CA GLN A 37 13.85 2.60 6.44
C GLN A 37 12.64 1.81 5.95
N ARG A 38 11.66 2.46 5.29
CA ARG A 38 10.50 1.78 4.71
C ARG A 38 10.90 0.78 3.62
N GLU A 39 11.83 1.14 2.75
CA GLU A 39 12.36 0.22 1.73
C GLU A 39 13.09 -0.97 2.34
N GLN A 40 13.91 -0.74 3.37
CA GLN A 40 14.59 -1.82 4.09
C GLN A 40 13.58 -2.79 4.73
N VAL A 41 12.53 -2.28 5.36
CA VAL A 41 11.45 -3.11 5.91
C VAL A 41 10.70 -3.85 4.80
N ALA A 42 10.46 -3.22 3.65
CA ALA A 42 9.82 -3.87 2.51
C ALA A 42 10.67 -5.01 1.96
N GLU A 43 12.00 -4.86 1.90
CA GLU A 43 12.93 -5.93 1.55
C GLU A 43 12.86 -7.08 2.55
N MET A 44 12.92 -6.80 3.86
CA MET A 44 12.78 -7.83 4.90
C MET A 44 11.46 -8.60 4.77
N ARG A 45 10.34 -7.92 4.47
CA ARG A 45 9.04 -8.56 4.24
C ARG A 45 9.04 -9.49 3.02
N ARG A 46 9.71 -9.09 1.93
CA ARG A 46 9.86 -9.91 0.72
C ARG A 46 10.77 -11.12 0.94
N ALA A 47 11.72 -11.02 1.87
CA ALA A 47 12.65 -12.09 2.23
C ALA A 47 12.09 -13.08 3.27
N LEU A 48 10.88 -12.86 3.81
CA LEU A 48 10.24 -13.81 4.71
C LEU A 48 10.07 -15.17 4.01
N PRO A 49 10.32 -16.29 4.72
CA PRO A 49 10.05 -17.61 4.19
C PRO A 49 8.54 -17.80 3.93
N THR A 50 8.19 -18.84 3.19
CA THR A 50 6.79 -19.20 2.95
C THR A 50 6.03 -19.27 4.27
N GLY A 51 4.90 -18.55 4.33
CA GLY A 51 4.05 -18.51 5.51
C GLY A 51 3.37 -19.84 5.82
N ALA A 52 2.60 -19.86 6.91
CA ALA A 52 1.84 -21.03 7.30
C ALA A 52 0.83 -21.43 6.21
N VAL A 53 0.67 -22.74 6.01
CA VAL A 53 -0.39 -23.29 5.16
C VAL A 53 -1.74 -22.97 5.80
N ILE A 54 -2.63 -22.35 5.02
CA ILE A 54 -4.00 -22.11 5.44
C ILE A 54 -4.73 -23.46 5.44
N LYS A 55 -5.20 -23.89 6.63
CA LYS A 55 -5.85 -25.20 6.79
C LYS A 55 -7.33 -25.20 6.37
N GLN A 56 -7.95 -24.03 6.36
CA GLN A 56 -9.37 -23.85 6.08
C GLN A 56 -9.59 -23.25 4.71
N ASP A 57 -10.49 -23.83 3.93
CA ASP A 57 -10.99 -23.21 2.70
C ASP A 57 -12.12 -22.24 3.06
N TYR A 58 -11.75 -21.00 3.40
CA TYR A 58 -12.68 -19.98 3.89
C TYR A 58 -13.77 -19.67 2.86
N ILE A 59 -14.99 -19.43 3.35
CA ILE A 59 -16.14 -19.00 2.54
C ILE A 59 -16.27 -17.47 2.67
N PHE A 60 -16.39 -16.79 1.53
CA PHE A 60 -16.62 -15.35 1.42
C PHE A 60 -17.97 -15.09 0.75
N GLN A 61 -18.48 -13.87 0.95
CA GLN A 61 -19.58 -13.33 0.17
C GLN A 61 -19.00 -12.46 -0.96
N GLU A 62 -19.33 -12.80 -2.19
CA GLU A 62 -18.94 -12.06 -3.38
C GLU A 62 -20.12 -11.23 -3.90
N GLY A 63 -19.91 -9.92 -4.03
CA GLY A 63 -20.87 -8.99 -4.62
C GLY A 63 -20.83 -8.98 -6.15
N SER A 64 -21.53 -8.03 -6.76
CA SER A 64 -21.55 -7.89 -8.22
C SER A 64 -20.16 -7.56 -8.77
N ALA A 65 -19.82 -8.15 -9.91
CA ALA A 65 -18.63 -7.76 -10.68
C ALA A 65 -18.78 -6.37 -11.32
N ASP A 66 -20.02 -5.92 -11.50
CA ASP A 66 -20.33 -4.53 -11.88
C ASP A 66 -20.38 -3.67 -10.62
N LEU A 67 -19.38 -2.78 -10.48
CA LEU A 67 -19.25 -1.85 -9.35
C LEU A 67 -20.40 -0.83 -9.29
N ALA A 68 -21.16 -0.64 -10.38
CA ALA A 68 -22.33 0.22 -10.39
C ALA A 68 -23.61 -0.49 -9.91
N ALA A 69 -23.62 -1.83 -9.84
CA ALA A 69 -24.82 -2.61 -9.58
C ALA A 69 -25.21 -2.75 -8.10
N GLY A 70 -24.56 -2.01 -7.20
CA GLY A 70 -24.78 -2.11 -5.75
C GLY A 70 -24.34 -3.45 -5.15
N ASP A 71 -24.54 -3.61 -3.85
CA ASP A 71 -23.92 -4.70 -3.07
C ASP A 71 -24.71 -6.02 -3.10
N LYS A 72 -25.87 -6.07 -3.76
CA LYS A 72 -26.75 -7.25 -3.80
C LYS A 72 -27.14 -7.58 -5.24
N PRO A 73 -27.33 -8.87 -5.57
CA PRO A 73 -27.19 -10.04 -4.70
C PRO A 73 -25.74 -10.39 -4.40
N VAL A 74 -25.50 -11.09 -3.29
CA VAL A 74 -24.20 -11.72 -3.00
C VAL A 74 -24.29 -13.22 -3.22
N ARG A 75 -23.17 -13.83 -3.60
CA ARG A 75 -23.03 -15.30 -3.67
C ARG A 75 -21.90 -15.78 -2.77
N GLU A 76 -21.99 -17.02 -2.30
CA GLU A 76 -20.88 -17.64 -1.57
C GLU A 76 -19.79 -18.09 -2.54
N VAL A 77 -18.53 -17.83 -2.17
CA VAL A 77 -17.34 -18.27 -2.90
C VAL A 77 -16.28 -18.78 -1.93
N ARG A 78 -15.57 -19.85 -2.27
CA ARG A 78 -14.47 -20.35 -1.44
C ARG A 78 -13.14 -19.70 -1.81
N LEU A 79 -12.23 -19.57 -0.84
CA LEU A 79 -10.89 -19.03 -1.05
C LEU A 79 -10.15 -19.75 -2.19
N SER A 80 -10.23 -21.09 -2.22
CA SER A 80 -9.64 -21.93 -3.26
C SER A 80 -10.14 -21.60 -4.66
N GLN A 81 -11.41 -21.19 -4.80
CA GLN A 81 -12.04 -20.86 -6.07
C GLN A 81 -11.61 -19.50 -6.62
N LEU A 82 -11.04 -18.62 -5.80
CA LEU A 82 -10.52 -17.32 -6.24
C LEU A 82 -9.21 -17.45 -7.06
N PHE A 83 -8.53 -18.60 -7.00
CA PHE A 83 -7.36 -18.91 -7.81
C PHE A 83 -7.76 -19.46 -9.18
N THR A 84 -8.20 -18.57 -10.07
CA THR A 84 -8.85 -18.95 -11.34
C THR A 84 -7.92 -19.43 -12.45
N ALA A 85 -6.61 -19.15 -12.37
CA ALA A 85 -5.65 -19.61 -13.38
C ALA A 85 -4.21 -19.70 -12.81
N PRO A 86 -3.34 -20.55 -13.40
CA PRO A 86 -1.92 -20.58 -13.06
C PRO A 86 -1.27 -19.20 -13.23
N LYS A 87 -0.39 -18.82 -12.31
CA LYS A 87 0.32 -17.52 -12.31
C LYS A 87 -0.58 -16.28 -12.26
N ARG A 88 -1.87 -16.42 -11.93
CA ARG A 88 -2.75 -15.29 -11.65
C ARG A 88 -2.74 -14.99 -10.15
N SER A 89 -2.11 -13.89 -9.77
CA SER A 89 -2.05 -13.47 -8.37
C SER A 89 -3.42 -13.05 -7.85
N LEU A 90 -3.75 -13.48 -6.64
CA LEU A 90 -4.87 -12.97 -5.87
C LEU A 90 -4.42 -11.76 -5.07
N ILE A 91 -5.12 -10.64 -5.19
CA ILE A 91 -4.86 -9.42 -4.40
C ILE A 91 -5.91 -9.34 -3.29
N LEU A 92 -5.47 -9.33 -2.04
CA LEU A 92 -6.32 -9.05 -0.89
C LEU A 92 -6.12 -7.60 -0.47
N TYR A 93 -7.22 -6.84 -0.45
CA TYR A 93 -7.23 -5.48 0.07
C TYR A 93 -8.07 -5.42 1.35
N HIS A 94 -7.47 -4.94 2.43
CA HIS A 94 -8.19 -4.74 3.69
C HIS A 94 -8.59 -3.27 3.80
N PHE A 95 -9.87 -2.99 3.64
CA PHE A 95 -10.42 -1.66 3.89
C PHE A 95 -10.64 -1.49 5.40
N MET A 96 -10.05 -0.45 5.99
CA MET A 96 -10.48 0.04 7.29
C MET A 96 -11.50 1.16 7.06
N TYR A 97 -12.78 0.87 7.25
CA TYR A 97 -13.81 1.91 7.21
C TYR A 97 -13.76 2.72 8.51
N GLY A 98 -13.64 4.05 8.37
CA GLY A 98 -13.82 4.96 9.49
C GLY A 98 -15.25 4.85 10.04
N LYS A 99 -15.45 5.23 11.30
CA LYS A 99 -16.79 5.34 11.88
C LYS A 99 -17.62 6.25 10.96
N GLY A 100 -18.79 5.79 10.52
CA GLY A 100 -19.68 6.58 9.67
C GLY A 100 -19.91 7.95 10.32
N GLN A 101 -19.67 9.01 9.56
CA GLN A 101 -20.04 10.37 9.95
C GLN A 101 -21.56 10.53 9.88
#